data_AF-A0A3S3Z6B9-F1
#
_entry.id   AF-A0A3S3Z6B9-F1
#
_cell.length_a   1.000
_cell.length_b   1.000
_cell.length_c   1.000
_cell.angle_alpha   90.00
_cell.angle_beta   90.00
_cell.angle_gamma   90.00
#
_symmetry.space_group_name_H-M   'P 1'
#
loop_
_entity.id
_entity.type
_entity.pdbx_description
1 polymer ?
#
loop_
_entity_poly.entity_id
_entity_poly.type
_entity_poly.pdbx_seq_one_letter_code
_entity_poly.pdbx_strand_id
1 'polypeptide(L)'
;MGERSGDAVWMATMKADALLGHLSDEYRVQLGARFDWEVSDEDVRVAQASLSAQRIDALVRGQRKSSVASVSPDGTGPALAGEWDLTSDLLAL
;
A
#
# COMPACT_ATOMS: atom_id res chain seq x y z
N MET A 1 16.66 7.38 -23.56
CA MET A 1 16.11 8.14 -22.41
C MET A 1 14.65 7.74 -22.21
N GLY A 2 14.37 6.47 -21.90
CA GLY A 2 12.99 5.93 -21.88
C GLY A 2 12.71 4.90 -20.78
N GLU A 3 13.75 4.36 -20.12
CA GLU A 3 13.59 3.29 -19.14
C GLU A 3 13.06 3.79 -17.79
N ARG A 4 13.42 5.02 -17.38
CA ARG A 4 13.01 5.59 -16.09
C ARG A 4 11.51 5.86 -15.99
N SER A 5 10.85 6.19 -17.11
CA SER A 5 9.41 6.40 -17.14
C SER A 5 8.63 5.08 -17.14
N GLY A 6 9.17 4.04 -17.79
CA GLY A 6 8.56 2.70 -17.75
C GLY A 6 8.60 2.09 -16.34
N ASP A 7 9.71 2.26 -15.63
CA ASP A 7 9.88 1.76 -14.26
C ASP A 7 8.89 2.43 -13.29
N ALA A 8 8.74 3.75 -13.38
CA ALA A 8 7.81 4.50 -12.53
C ALA A 8 6.34 4.13 -12.81
N VAL A 9 5.96 3.94 -14.07
CA VAL A 9 4.61 3.49 -14.43
C VAL A 9 4.34 2.08 -13.92
N TRP A 10 5.34 1.19 -14.03
CA TRP A 10 5.24 -0.15 -13.49
C TRP A 10 5.08 -0.13 -11.96
N MET A 11 5.92 0.61 -11.23
CA MET A 11 5.81 0.76 -9.78
C MET A 11 4.43 1.29 -9.34
N ALA A 12 3.94 2.36 -9.97
CA ALA A 12 2.62 2.92 -9.67
C ALA A 12 1.49 1.92 -9.95
N THR A 13 1.61 1.12 -11.02
CA THR A 13 0.65 0.05 -11.34
C THR A 13 0.64 -1.03 -10.27
N MET A 14 1.82 -1.49 -9.85
CA MET A 14 1.98 -2.51 -8.83
C MET A 14 1.43 -2.05 -7.47
N LYS A 15 1.73 -0.81 -7.06
CA LYS A 15 1.18 -0.21 -5.84
C LYS A 15 -0.35 -0.12 -5.92
N ALA A 16 -0.90 0.31 -7.06
CA ALA A 16 -2.35 0.42 -7.25
C ALA A 16 -3.05 -0.95 -7.23
N ASP A 17 -2.51 -1.95 -7.91
CA ASP A 17 -3.08 -3.29 -7.95
C ASP A 17 -2.98 -4.00 -6.59
N ALA A 18 -1.94 -3.72 -5.81
CA ALA A 18 -1.87 -4.12 -4.40
C ALA A 18 -2.98 -3.52 -3.54
N LEU A 19 -3.31 -2.24 -3.76
CA LEU A 19 -4.37 -1.53 -3.03
C LEU A 19 -5.78 -1.96 -3.46
N LEU A 20 -5.93 -2.36 -4.73
CA LEU A 20 -7.18 -2.89 -5.28
C LEU A 20 -7.40 -4.38 -4.97
N GLY A 21 -6.39 -5.07 -4.43
CA GLY A 21 -6.46 -6.51 -4.17
C GLY A 21 -6.35 -7.36 -5.44
N HIS A 22 -5.82 -6.80 -6.53
CA HIS A 22 -5.57 -7.52 -7.78
C HIS A 22 -4.26 -8.32 -7.75
N LEU A 23 -3.37 -8.05 -6.79
CA LEU A 23 -2.14 -8.81 -6.60
C LEU A 23 -2.34 -9.94 -5.60
N SER A 24 -2.03 -11.16 -6.03
CA SER A 24 -1.93 -12.33 -5.15
C SER A 24 -0.86 -12.13 -4.08
N ASP A 25 -1.10 -12.65 -2.87
CA ASP A 25 -0.14 -12.60 -1.76
C ASP A 25 1.22 -13.20 -2.12
N GLU A 26 1.25 -14.30 -2.88
CA GLU A 26 2.50 -14.90 -3.36
C GLU A 26 3.35 -13.91 -4.17
N TYR A 27 2.71 -13.08 -4.99
CA TYR A 27 3.41 -12.10 -5.82
C TYR A 27 3.91 -10.91 -4.99
N ARG A 28 3.14 -10.50 -3.97
CA ARG A 28 3.58 -9.48 -3.00
C ARG A 28 4.80 -9.97 -2.21
N VAL A 29 4.82 -11.24 -1.83
CA VAL A 29 5.97 -11.88 -1.17
C VAL A 29 7.19 -11.96 -2.09
N GLN A 30 7.01 -12.27 -3.37
CA GLN A 30 8.11 -12.31 -4.36
C GLN A 30 8.77 -10.94 -4.58
N LEU A 31 7.97 -9.87 -4.64
CA LEU A 31 8.49 -8.49 -4.65
C LEU A 31 9.20 -8.16 -3.33
N GLY A 32 8.68 -8.72 -2.24
CA GLY A 32 9.30 -8.71 -0.93
C GLY A 32 9.38 -7.32 -0.30
N ALA A 33 10.08 -7.26 0.83
CA ALA A 33 10.30 -6.02 1.60
C ALA A 33 11.20 -4.99 0.89
N ARG A 34 11.83 -5.38 -0.23
CA ARG A 34 12.68 -4.50 -1.02
C ARG A 34 11.88 -3.63 -2.00
N PHE A 35 10.63 -4.01 -2.27
CA PHE A 35 9.70 -3.18 -3.00
C PHE A 35 9.14 -2.12 -2.06
N ASP A 36 9.31 -0.86 -2.44
CA ASP A 36 8.74 0.26 -1.71
C ASP A 36 7.23 0.24 -1.91
N TRP A 37 6.48 -0.15 -0.88
CA TRP A 37 5.01 -0.18 -0.91
C TRP A 37 4.39 1.16 -0.49
N GLU A 38 5.20 2.12 -0.04
CA GLU A 38 4.74 3.45 0.31
C GLU A 38 4.25 4.19 -0.95
N VAL A 39 3.07 4.79 -0.88
CA VAL A 39 2.55 5.57 -2.01
C VAL A 39 3.06 7.01 -1.90
N SER A 40 3.87 7.42 -2.88
CA SER A 40 4.41 8.77 -3.00
C SER A 40 3.55 9.66 -3.92
N ASP A 41 3.69 10.98 -3.80
CA ASP A 41 3.06 11.94 -4.72
C ASP A 41 3.47 11.72 -6.18
N GLU A 42 4.68 11.23 -6.42
CA GLU A 42 5.15 10.89 -7.76
C GLU A 42 4.37 9.71 -8.35
N ASP A 43 4.06 8.67 -7.56
CA ASP A 43 3.25 7.54 -8.03
C ASP A 43 1.85 8.01 -8.48
N VAL A 44 1.26 8.96 -7.74
CA VAL A 44 -0.03 9.56 -8.09
C VAL A 44 0.09 10.38 -9.37
N ARG A 45 1.14 11.18 -9.53
CA ARG A 45 1.37 11.97 -10.77
C ARG A 45 1.58 11.09 -11.98
N VAL A 46 2.39 10.03 -11.86
CA VAL A 46 2.63 9.05 -12.93
C VAL A 46 1.34 8.31 -13.28
N ALA A 47 0.55 7.92 -12.28
CA ALA A 47 -0.74 7.28 -12.48
C ALA A 47 -1.74 8.19 -13.20
N GLN A 48 -1.81 9.47 -12.86
CA GLN A 48 -2.67 10.44 -13.54
C GLN A 48 -2.32 10.61 -15.02
N ALA A 49 -1.04 10.51 -15.36
CA ALA A 49 -0.58 10.63 -16.74
C ALA A 49 -0.79 9.35 -17.57
N SER A 50 -0.81 8.17 -16.93
CA SER A 50 -0.60 6.89 -17.64
C SER A 50 -1.57 5.76 -17.28
N LEU A 51 -2.33 5.86 -16.19
CA LEU A 51 -3.17 4.78 -15.65
C LEU A 51 -4.67 5.13 -15.61
N SER A 52 -5.50 4.12 -15.38
CA SER A 52 -6.96 4.25 -15.29
C SER A 52 -7.40 4.95 -14.00
N ALA A 53 -8.56 5.61 -14.05
CA ALA A 53 -9.16 6.33 -12.92
C ALA A 53 -9.25 5.50 -11.62
N GLN A 54 -9.59 4.20 -11.71
CA GLN A 54 -9.66 3.30 -10.56
C GLN A 54 -8.30 3.14 -9.85
N ARG A 55 -7.20 3.05 -10.60
CA ARG A 55 -5.84 2.94 -10.04
C ARG A 55 -5.38 4.26 -9.41
N ILE A 56 -5.70 5.38 -10.06
CA ILE A 56 -5.43 6.73 -9.52
C ILE A 56 -6.11 6.91 -8.17
N ASP A 57 -7.40 6.60 -8.10
CA ASP A 57 -8.22 6.72 -6.90
C ASP A 57 -7.76 5.78 -5.78
N ALA A 58 -7.30 4.57 -6.11
CA ALA A 58 -6.66 3.67 -5.15
C ALA A 58 -5.39 4.27 -4.54
N LEU A 59 -4.48 4.81 -5.37
CA LEU A 59 -3.24 5.44 -4.91
C LEU A 59 -3.51 6.67 -4.03
N VAL A 60 -4.44 7.54 -4.41
CA VAL A 60 -4.81 8.72 -3.60
C VAL A 60 -5.33 8.31 -2.22
N ARG A 61 -6.14 7.24 -2.14
CA ARG A 61 -6.58 6.69 -0.84
C ARG A 61 -5.43 6.07 -0.05
N GLY A 62 -4.56 5.32 -0.72
CA GLY A 62 -3.38 4.70 -0.10
C GLY A 62 -2.44 5.74 0.52
N GLN A 63 -2.20 6.83 -0.20
CA GLN A 63 -1.39 7.96 0.27
C GLN A 63 -1.96 8.60 1.54
N ARG A 64 -3.28 8.85 1.60
CA ARG A 64 -3.94 9.39 2.80
C ARG A 64 -3.81 8.46 4.00
N LYS A 65 -3.94 7.15 3.80
CA LYS A 65 -3.73 6.15 4.87
C LYS A 65 -2.30 6.15 5.39
N SER A 66 -1.30 6.23 4.52
CA SER A 66 0.11 6.30 4.90
C SER A 66 0.42 7.57 5.69
N SER A 67 -0.12 8.71 5.24
CA SER A 67 0.04 10.00 5.92
C SER A 67 -0.58 10.02 7.32
N VAL A 68 -1.68 9.30 7.55
CA VAL A 68 -2.30 9.17 8.89
C VAL A 68 -1.52 8.21 9.78
N ALA A 69 -0.96 7.13 9.23
CA ALA A 69 -0.13 6.19 9.99
C ALA A 69 1.22 6.80 10.43
N SER A 70 1.76 7.75 9.66
CA SER A 70 3.00 8.47 10.00
C SER A 70 2.83 9.58 11.02
N VAL A 71 1.59 9.92 11.42
CA VAL A 71 1.33 10.70 12.64
C VAL A 71 1.31 9.74 13.83
N SER A 72 2.50 9.39 14.32
CA SER A 72 2.66 9.03 15.72
C SER A 72 2.85 10.32 16.51
N PRO A 73 1.86 10.78 17.30
CA PRO A 73 2.12 11.76 18.33
C PRO A 73 2.76 11.01 19.50
N ASP A 74 3.90 11.51 19.93
CA ASP A 74 4.40 11.23 21.28
C ASP A 74 3.28 11.59 22.28
N GLY A 75 2.89 10.61 23.12
CA GLY A 75 2.12 10.82 24.36
C GLY A 75 0.59 10.82 24.26
N THR A 76 -0.02 9.71 24.71
CA THR A 76 -1.45 9.50 25.07
C THR A 76 -2.32 8.86 23.97
N GLY A 77 -2.51 7.54 24.07
CA GLY A 77 -3.15 6.65 23.08
C GLY A 77 -4.70 6.70 22.98
N PRO A 78 -5.39 5.64 22.50
CA PRO A 78 -5.08 4.23 22.77
C PRO A 78 -4.91 3.31 21.53
N ALA A 79 -4.02 2.32 21.71
CA ALA A 79 -3.98 0.99 21.10
C ALA A 79 -4.44 0.82 19.63
N LEU A 80 -3.50 0.86 18.70
CA LEU A 80 -3.62 0.13 17.42
C LEU A 80 -2.35 -0.68 17.11
N ALA A 81 -1.66 -1.16 18.14
CA ALA A 81 -0.57 -2.09 17.99
C ALA A 81 -1.05 -3.49 18.42
N GLY A 82 -1.34 -4.31 17.41
CA GLY A 82 -1.14 -5.75 17.41
C GLY A 82 -1.69 -6.52 18.59
N GLU A 83 -2.79 -7.22 18.35
CA GLU A 83 -2.88 -8.57 18.88
C GLU A 83 -3.33 -9.50 17.76
N TRP A 84 -2.59 -10.57 17.64
CA TRP A 84 -2.93 -11.72 16.86
C TRP A 84 -4.21 -12.30 17.48
N ASP A 85 -5.36 -12.04 16.88
CA ASP A 85 -6.63 -12.70 17.23
C ASP A 85 -6.58 -14.16 16.74
N LEU A 86 -5.72 -14.96 17.39
CA LEU A 86 -5.59 -16.40 17.20
C LEU A 86 -5.88 -17.18 18.50
N THR A 87 -6.38 -16.52 19.54
CA THR A 87 -6.64 -17.15 20.85
C THR A 87 -8.11 -17.26 21.22
N SER A 88 -9.05 -16.75 20.42
CA SER A 88 -10.48 -16.77 20.80
C SER A 88 -11.26 -18.04 20.43
N ASP A 89 -10.70 -18.99 19.67
CA ASP A 89 -11.46 -20.16 19.20
C ASP A 89 -11.06 -21.53 19.83
N LEU A 90 -10.39 -21.54 20.98
CA LEU A 90 -9.94 -22.81 21.61
C LEU A 90 -10.50 -23.10 23.02
N LEU A 91 -11.67 -22.55 23.36
CA LEU A 91 -12.33 -22.87 24.64
C LEU A 91 -13.86 -23.00 24.57
N ALA A 92 -14.39 -23.59 23.51
CA ALA A 92 -15.77 -24.07 23.52
C ALA A 92 -15.92 -25.42 22.81
N LEU A 93 -15.52 -26.50 23.50
CA LEU A 93 -16.23 -27.79 23.55
C LEU A 93 -15.57 -28.72 24.58
#